data_AF-A0A1R0GZ60-F1
#
_entry.id   AF-A0A1R0GZ60-F1
#
_cell.length_a   1.000
_cell.length_b   1.000
_cell.length_c   1.000
_cell.angle_alpha   90.00
_cell.angle_beta   90.00
_cell.angle_gamma   90.00
#
_symmetry.space_group_name_H-M   'P 1'
#
loop_
_entity.id
_entity.type
_entity.pdbx_description
1 polymer ?
#
loop_
_entity_poly.entity_id
_entity_poly.type
_entity_poly.pdbx_seq_one_letter_code
_entity_poly.pdbx_strand_id
1 'polypeptide(L)' 'MRDMTTGRPRGFGFVTFADNDSINKVLQEPSHFVDEKRIDPKPAVPRDQQGNQV' A
#
# COMPACT_ATOMS: atom_id res chain seq x y z
N MET A 1 -1.69 4.21 -7.97
CA MET A 1 -1.33 3.49 -9.22
C MET A 1 -2.54 3.47 -10.16
N ARG A 2 -2.34 3.53 -11.49
CA ARG A 2 -3.45 3.57 -12.46
C ARG A 2 -3.41 2.38 -13.41
N ASP A 3 -4.57 1.96 -13.86
CA ASP A 3 -4.72 1.03 -14.95
C ASP A 3 -4.24 1.70 -16.26
N MET A 4 -3.38 1.04 -17.02
CA MET A 4 -2.72 1.66 -18.18
C MET A 4 -3.67 1.83 -19.37
N THR A 5 -4.75 1.06 -19.42
CA THR A 5 -5.72 1.08 -20.53
C THR A 5 -6.84 2.09 -20.27
N THR A 6 -7.37 2.12 -19.06
CA THR A 6 -8.54 2.94 -18.68
C THR A 6 -8.17 4.22 -17.94
N GLY A 7 -6.93 4.34 -17.46
CA GLY A 7 -6.47 5.48 -16.63
C GLY A 7 -7.07 5.52 -15.22
N ARG A 8 -7.98 4.59 -14.87
CA ARG A 8 -8.66 4.57 -13.57
C ARG A 8 -7.70 4.15 -12.44
N PRO A 9 -7.88 4.68 -11.22
CA PRO A 9 -7.07 4.27 -10.07
C PRO A 9 -7.31 2.79 -9.74
N ARG A 10 -6.23 2.05 -9.43
CA ARG A 10 -6.28 0.62 -9.09
C ARG A 10 -6.67 0.33 -7.63
N GLY A 11 -7.01 1.35 -6.84
CA GLY A 11 -7.38 1.19 -5.43
C GLY A 11 -6.21 0.97 -4.46
N PHE A 12 -4.96 1.11 -4.91
CA PHE A 12 -3.78 1.03 -4.05
C PHE A 12 -2.64 1.97 -4.49
N GLY A 13 -1.71 2.16 -3.56
CA GLY A 13 -0.49 2.94 -3.73
C GLY A 13 0.66 2.38 -2.91
N PHE A 14 1.79 3.05 -2.99
CA PHE A 14 2.98 2.76 -2.21
C PHE A 14 3.43 4.04 -1.51
N VAL A 15 3.90 3.89 -0.28
CA VAL A 15 4.50 4.98 0.50
C VAL A 15 5.89 4.53 0.91
N THR A 16 6.88 5.38 0.65
CA THR A 16 8.25 5.17 1.09
C THR A 16 8.48 6.02 2.34
N PHE A 17 8.78 5.37 3.45
CA PHE A 17 9.13 6.05 4.70
C PHE A 17 10.63 6.34 4.73
N ALA A 18 11.02 7.39 5.45
CA ALA A 18 12.43 7.74 5.66
C ALA A 18 13.12 6.76 6.63
N ASP A 19 12.36 6.24 7.61
CA ASP A 19 12.84 5.39 8.69
C ASP A 19 12.00 4.13 8.85
N ASN A 20 12.63 3.08 9.38
CA ASN A 20 11.98 1.79 9.60
C ASN A 20 10.98 1.82 10.76
N ASP A 21 11.23 2.65 11.78
CA ASP A 21 10.37 2.76 12.95
C ASP A 21 8.97 3.28 12.58
N SER A 22 8.88 4.19 11.61
CA SER A 22 7.60 4.66 11.05
C SER A 22 6.79 3.53 10.42
N ILE A 23 7.45 2.57 9.76
CA ILE A 23 6.79 1.39 9.19
C ILE A 23 6.19 0.56 10.32
N ASN A 24 6.96 0.29 11.39
CA ASN A 24 6.49 -0.51 12.52
C ASN A 24 5.29 0.12 13.21
N LYS A 25 5.30 1.44 13.41
CA LYS A 25 4.17 2.18 13.99
C LYS A 25 2.91 2.06 13.13
N VAL A 26 3.04 2.24 11.82
CA VAL A 26 1.92 2.09 10.88
C VAL A 26 1.39 0.66 10.87
N LEU A 27 2.23 -0.36 10.93
CA LEU A 27 1.75 -1.75 10.91
C LEU A 27 1.12 -2.20 12.23
N GLN A 28 1.39 -1.52 13.35
CA GLN A 28 0.80 -1.82 14.65
C GLN A 28 -0.59 -1.22 14.85
N GLU A 29 -0.90 -0.14 14.15
CA GLU A 29 -2.19 0.53 14.28
C GLU A 29 -3.30 -0.31 13.59
N PRO A 30 -4.38 -0.69 14.31
CA PRO A 30 -5.41 -1.59 13.77
C PRO A 30 -6.26 -0.98 12.65
N SER A 31 -6.27 0.35 12.48
CA SER A 31 -7.12 1.00 11.49
C SER A 31 -6.50 2.29 10.95
N HIS A 32 -6.54 2.41 9.62
CA HIS A 32 -6.01 3.56 8.90
C HIS A 32 -7.07 4.11 7.97
N PHE A 33 -7.13 5.44 7.89
CA PHE A 33 -8.05 6.15 7.00
C PHE A 33 -7.31 7.20 6.19
N VAL A 34 -7.59 7.27 4.89
CA VAL A 34 -7.10 8.28 3.96
C VAL A 34 -8.30 8.78 3.17
N ASP A 35 -8.55 10.09 3.19
CA ASP A 35 -9.73 10.70 2.56
C ASP A 35 -11.04 9.96 2.93
N GLU A 36 -11.24 9.73 4.22
CA GLU A 36 -12.38 9.01 4.81
C GLU A 36 -12.52 7.54 4.39
N LYS A 37 -11.59 7.01 3.59
CA LYS A 37 -11.57 5.60 3.18
C LYS A 37 -10.66 4.80 4.07
N ARG A 38 -11.17 3.68 4.57
CA ARG A 38 -10.35 2.70 5.29
C ARG A 38 -9.34 2.06 4.34
N ILE A 39 -8.09 1.99 4.76
CA ILE A 39 -7.01 1.32 4.02
C ILE A 39 -6.41 0.18 4.85
N ASP A 40 -5.73 -0.73 4.15
CA ASP A 40 -5.04 -1.88 4.74
C ASP A 40 -3.54 -1.79 4.37
N PRO A 41 -2.70 -1.17 5.22
CA PRO A 41 -1.27 -1.06 4.95
C PRO A 41 -0.58 -2.42 5.11
N LYS A 42 0.24 -2.79 4.13
CA LYS A 42 1.06 -4.00 4.15
C LYS A 42 2.47 -3.74 3.64
N PRO A 43 3.48 -4.52 4.08
CA PRO A 43 4.82 -4.46 3.52
C PRO A 43 4.80 -4.60 1.99
N ALA A 44 5.54 -3.75 1.30
CA ALA A 44 5.64 -3.80 -0.15
C ALA A 44 6.48 -5.02 -0.57
N VAL A 45 5.92 -5.87 -1.44
CA VAL A 45 6.64 -7.00 -2.03
C VAL A 45 7.28 -6.55 -3.35
N PRO A 46 8.59 -6.79 -3.58
CA PRO A 46 9.26 -6.47 -4.84
C PRO A 46 8.55 -7.09 -6.05
N ARG A 47 8.56 -6.40 -7.19
CA ARG A 47 7.81 -6.82 -8.40
C ARG A 47 8.16 -8.22 -8.88
N ASP A 48 9.43 -8.62 -8.78
CA ASP A 48 9.89 -9.93 -9.22
C ASP A 48 9.37 -11.08 -8.31
N GLN A 49 8.90 -10.74 -7.12
CA GLN A 49 8.29 -11.65 -6.16
C GLN A 49 6.76 -11.58 -6.14
N GLN A 50 6.13 -10.72 -6.97
CA GLN A 50 4.66 -10.59 -7.05
C GLN A 50 3.99 -11.68 -7.88
N GLY A 51 4.74 -12.68 -8.35
CA GLY A 51 4.17 -13.88 -8.95
C GLY A 51 3.33 -14.64 -7.93
N ASN A 52 2.00 -14.50 -8.04
CA ASN A 52 0.98 -15.28 -7.32
C ASN A 52 0.53 -14.77 -5.93
N GLN A 53 0.09 -13.51 -5.83
CA GLN A 53 -0.86 -13.10 -4.77
C GLN A 53 -2.28 -13.02 -5.38
N VAL A 54 -3.06 -14.07 -5.16
CA VAL A 54 -4.53 -14.07 -5.30
C VAL A 54 -5.19 -13.56 -4.03
#